data_AF-A0A420NJV9-F1
#
_entry.id   AF-A0A420NJV9-F1
#
_cell.length_a   1.000
_cell.length_b   1.000
_cell.length_c   1.000
_cell.angle_alpha   90.00
_cell.angle_beta   90.00
_cell.angle_gamma   90.00
#
_symmetry.space_group_name_H-M   'P 1'
#
loop_
_entity.id
_entity.type
_entity.pdbx_description
1 polymer ?
#
loop_
_entity_poly.entity_id
_entity_poly.type
_entity_poly.pdbx_seq_one_letter_code
_entity_poly.pdbx_strand_id
1 'polypeptide(L)'
;MEAVVNPTLAHYLFPSKTYNIQLLAVDDELKPEVVDFEGHGWINSIIEVDDDFLRELDQWTRSYAPSNVQLCYDRPEDSLIKTPKRTIIFNQKGQPVTCFFKQFGLSFGSSHAKKELEAMKKITLAQSPPPPNTFICRLVGVVRENNKLLGMLFAWIDTECVLSKARAAKSPGTLRERWLSQINRSVHWLHEEGIVWGDAKPDNVLIDKDENAWIIDFGGSYTPGWVDEDKAETLEGDYQGVSKINEMLRQ
;
A
#
# COMPACT_ATOMS: atom_id res chain seq x y z
N MET A 1 -8.18 30.30 0.71
CA MET A 1 -7.61 29.21 -0.11
C MET A 1 -8.40 29.19 -1.39
N GLU A 2 -7.76 29.42 -2.54
CA GLU A 2 -8.40 29.07 -3.82
C GLU A 2 -8.54 27.54 -3.84
N ALA A 3 -9.76 27.03 -3.98
CA ALA A 3 -9.98 25.60 -4.06
C ALA A 3 -9.33 25.08 -5.35
N VAL A 4 -8.33 24.20 -5.22
CA VAL A 4 -7.72 23.54 -6.37
C VAL A 4 -8.77 22.64 -7.00
N VAL A 5 -9.23 22.99 -8.20
CA VAL A 5 -10.13 22.16 -9.00
C VAL A 5 -9.30 20.97 -9.50
N ASN A 6 -9.59 19.77 -9.01
CA ASN A 6 -8.84 18.53 -9.23
C ASN A 6 -7.42 18.53 -8.61
N PRO A 7 -7.32 18.38 -7.28
CA PRO A 7 -6.02 18.29 -6.62
C PRO A 7 -5.22 17.09 -7.13
N THR A 8 -3.91 17.26 -7.19
CA THR A 8 -2.95 16.21 -7.58
C THR A 8 -2.02 15.92 -6.43
N LEU A 9 -1.28 14.82 -6.51
CA LEU A 9 -0.33 14.43 -5.49
C LEU A 9 0.78 15.48 -5.33
N ALA A 10 1.12 16.23 -6.39
CA ALA A 10 1.99 17.42 -6.27
C ALA A 10 1.45 18.47 -5.30
N HIS A 11 0.14 18.76 -5.34
CA HIS A 11 -0.48 19.73 -4.42
C HIS A 11 -0.44 19.27 -2.96
N TYR A 12 -0.44 17.95 -2.73
CA TYR A 12 -0.36 17.36 -1.40
C TYR A 12 1.08 17.29 -0.87
N LEU A 13 2.02 16.83 -1.70
CA LEU A 13 3.42 16.63 -1.31
C LEU A 13 4.22 17.93 -1.29
N PHE A 14 3.86 18.89 -2.16
CA PHE A 14 4.57 20.16 -2.32
C PHE A 14 3.59 21.35 -2.21
N PRO A 15 2.93 21.52 -1.05
CA PRO A 15 2.02 22.64 -0.84
C PRO A 15 2.76 23.98 -0.96
N SER A 16 2.20 24.92 -1.72
CA SER A 16 2.80 26.24 -1.97
C SER A 16 2.90 27.11 -0.72
N LYS A 17 2.05 26.84 0.29
CA LYS A 17 2.09 27.45 1.63
C LYS A 17 1.67 26.42 2.67
N THR A 18 2.48 26.27 3.71
CA THR A 18 2.13 25.51 4.92
C THR A 18 2.09 26.45 6.11
N TYR A 19 1.10 26.25 6.98
CA TYR A 19 1.00 26.95 8.25
C TYR A 19 0.94 25.91 9.35
N ASN A 20 1.84 26.00 10.32
CA ASN A 20 1.77 25.18 11.53
C ASN A 20 1.21 26.04 12.62
N ILE A 21 0.07 25.62 13.16
CA ILE A 21 -0.65 26.35 14.18
C ILE A 21 -0.63 25.51 15.44
N GLN A 22 0.00 26.01 16.50
CA GLN A 22 -0.16 25.46 17.83
C GLN A 22 -1.31 26.18 18.53
N LEU A 23 -2.10 25.44 19.27
CA LEU A 23 -3.20 26.01 20.04
C LEU A 23 -2.71 26.16 21.49
N LEU A 24 -2.49 27.40 21.92
CA LEU A 24 -2.05 27.72 23.28
C LEU A 24 -3.25 28.14 24.13
N ALA A 25 -3.25 27.72 25.40
CA ALA A 25 -4.16 28.29 26.39
C ALA A 25 -3.46 29.47 27.08
N VAL A 26 -3.96 30.68 26.86
CA VAL A 26 -3.48 31.91 27.51
C VAL A 26 -4.67 32.57 28.18
N ASP A 27 -4.62 32.69 29.51
CA ASP A 27 -5.71 33.22 30.34
C ASP A 27 -7.04 32.47 30.14
N ASP A 28 -7.00 31.14 30.16
CA ASP A 28 -8.15 30.24 29.90
C ASP A 28 -8.81 30.39 28.51
N GLU A 29 -8.19 31.14 27.58
CA GLU A 29 -8.62 31.24 26.18
C GLU A 29 -7.67 30.48 25.24
N LEU A 30 -8.25 29.74 24.29
CA LEU A 30 -7.51 29.04 23.24
C LEU A 30 -7.11 30.04 22.14
N LYS A 31 -5.82 30.28 21.97
CA LYS A 31 -5.26 31.19 20.96
C LYS A 31 -4.39 30.41 19.96
N PRO A 32 -4.64 30.55 18.64
CA PRO A 32 -3.78 29.97 17.62
C PRO A 32 -2.50 30.79 17.50
N GLU A 33 -1.35 30.14 17.64
CA GLU A 33 -0.05 30.71 17.36
C GLU A 33 0.55 30.04 16.12
N VAL A 34 0.96 30.85 15.14
CA VAL A 34 1.70 30.35 13.98
C VAL A 34 3.15 30.14 14.41
N VAL A 35 3.58 28.90 14.39
CA VAL A 35 4.95 28.51 14.74
C VAL A 35 5.75 28.18 13.49
N ASP A 36 7.04 28.51 13.53
CA ASP A 36 7.98 28.15 12.46
C ASP A 36 8.10 26.62 12.36
N PHE A 37 8.15 26.14 11.11
CA PHE A 37 8.22 24.71 10.84
C PHE A 37 9.63 24.17 11.03
N GLU A 38 9.94 23.65 12.21
CA GLU A 38 11.12 22.81 12.42
C GLU A 38 10.86 21.37 11.94
N GLY A 39 10.70 21.20 10.62
CA GLY A 39 10.91 19.93 9.90
C GLY A 39 10.45 18.64 10.60
N HIS A 40 9.20 18.55 11.04
CA HIS A 40 8.69 17.30 11.59
C HIS A 40 8.07 16.43 10.48
N GLY A 41 8.75 15.36 10.09
CA GLY A 41 8.19 14.09 9.59
C GLY A 41 7.48 14.03 8.23
N TRP A 42 6.64 15.01 7.86
CA TRP A 42 5.72 14.90 6.72
C TRP A 42 6.40 14.74 5.34
N ILE A 43 7.66 15.19 5.20
CA ILE A 43 8.43 15.19 3.94
C ILE A 43 9.56 14.13 3.95
N ASN A 44 9.80 13.42 5.07
CA ASN A 44 10.92 12.48 5.21
C ASN A 44 10.70 11.10 4.55
N SER A 45 9.66 10.97 3.72
CA SER A 45 9.32 9.75 2.96
C SER A 45 10.00 9.67 1.59
N ILE A 46 10.81 10.66 1.24
CA ILE A 46 11.47 10.73 -0.06
C ILE A 46 12.71 9.84 -0.05
N ILE A 47 12.76 8.87 -0.95
CA ILE A 47 13.93 8.02 -1.15
C ILE A 47 14.70 8.55 -2.37
N GLU A 48 15.89 9.10 -2.13
CA GLU A 48 16.83 9.43 -3.21
C GLU A 48 17.48 8.13 -3.72
N VAL A 49 17.50 7.97 -5.04
CA VAL A 49 18.09 6.83 -5.73
C VAL A 49 19.10 7.30 -6.78
N ASP A 50 20.04 6.45 -7.13
CA ASP A 50 21.04 6.75 -8.17
C ASP A 50 20.50 6.48 -9.60
N ASP A 51 21.26 6.94 -10.60
CA ASP A 51 20.88 6.82 -12.01
C ASP A 51 20.90 5.37 -12.55
N ASP A 52 21.67 4.47 -11.93
CA ASP A 52 21.67 3.06 -12.29
C ASP A 52 20.36 2.40 -11.84
N PHE A 53 19.95 2.67 -10.61
CA PHE A 53 18.68 2.23 -10.06
C PHE A 53 17.49 2.77 -10.86
N LEU A 54 17.51 4.04 -11.26
CA LEU A 54 16.43 4.61 -12.09
C LEU A 54 16.34 3.95 -13.47
N ARG A 55 17.49 3.68 -14.11
CA ARG A 55 17.53 2.98 -15.40
C ARG A 55 17.01 1.56 -15.29
N GLU A 56 17.28 0.89 -14.18
CA GLU A 56 16.71 -0.42 -13.89
C GLU A 56 15.20 -0.34 -13.65
N LEU A 57 14.75 0.62 -12.85
CA LEU A 57 13.35 0.83 -12.51
C LEU A 57 12.48 1.06 -13.76
N ASP A 58 12.94 1.94 -14.66
CA ASP A 58 12.23 2.27 -15.90
C ASP A 58 12.18 1.10 -16.91
N GLN A 59 12.92 0.00 -16.70
CA GLN A 59 12.84 -1.20 -17.56
C GLN A 59 11.64 -2.10 -17.25
N TRP A 60 11.14 -2.09 -16.02
CA TRP A 60 10.11 -3.05 -15.59
C TRP A 60 8.86 -2.37 -15.02
N THR A 61 8.92 -1.08 -14.67
CA THR A 61 7.76 -0.34 -14.16
C THR A 61 7.64 1.05 -14.78
N ARG A 62 6.47 1.66 -14.61
CA ARG A 62 6.19 3.02 -15.07
C ARG A 62 6.45 4.03 -13.96
N SER A 63 7.03 5.15 -14.34
CA SER A 63 7.26 6.30 -13.48
C SER A 63 6.20 7.39 -13.74
N TYR A 64 5.59 7.90 -12.67
CA TYR A 64 4.58 8.97 -12.72
C TYR A 64 5.07 10.19 -11.95
N ALA A 65 4.99 11.37 -12.58
CA ALA A 65 5.16 12.63 -11.88
C ALA A 65 3.98 12.85 -10.91
N PRO A 66 4.18 13.42 -9.71
CA PRO A 66 3.10 13.71 -8.76
C PRO A 66 1.99 14.60 -9.34
N SER A 67 2.31 15.45 -10.32
CA SER A 67 1.34 16.27 -11.05
C SER A 67 0.40 15.46 -11.94
N ASN A 68 0.80 14.26 -12.36
CA ASN A 68 0.00 13.36 -13.20
C ASN A 68 -0.84 12.36 -12.38
N VAL A 69 -0.77 12.43 -11.05
CA VAL A 69 -1.53 11.59 -10.12
C VAL A 69 -2.62 12.44 -9.48
N GLN A 70 -3.86 12.30 -9.95
CA GLN A 70 -5.01 13.01 -9.40
C GLN A 70 -5.44 12.39 -8.07
N LEU A 71 -5.81 13.21 -7.10
CA LEU A 71 -6.30 12.75 -5.82
C LEU A 71 -7.82 12.57 -5.86
N CYS A 72 -8.29 11.48 -5.25
CA CYS A 72 -9.70 11.19 -5.09
C CYS A 72 -9.98 10.99 -3.60
N TYR A 73 -10.73 11.91 -3.01
CA TYR A 73 -11.18 11.81 -1.62
C TYR A 73 -12.67 11.51 -1.61
N ASP A 74 -13.11 10.63 -0.70
CA ASP A 74 -14.53 10.34 -0.52
C ASP A 74 -15.29 11.56 0.00
N ARG A 75 -14.59 12.44 0.71
CA ARG A 75 -15.11 13.65 1.35
C ARG A 75 -14.30 14.87 0.91
N PRO A 76 -14.91 15.90 0.30
CA PRO A 76 -14.20 17.10 -0.13
C PRO A 76 -13.42 17.80 0.98
N GLU A 77 -13.93 17.75 2.22
CA GLU A 77 -13.30 18.35 3.40
C GLU A 77 -12.00 17.67 3.84
N ASP A 78 -11.76 16.41 3.45
CA ASP A 78 -10.53 15.68 3.75
C ASP A 78 -9.40 16.03 2.77
N SER A 79 -9.73 16.76 1.70
CA SER A 79 -8.82 17.10 0.60
C SER A 79 -7.59 17.82 1.11
N LEU A 80 -6.42 17.28 0.77
CA LEU A 80 -5.09 17.79 1.14
C LEU A 80 -4.80 17.80 2.65
N ILE A 81 -5.67 17.22 3.48
CA ILE A 81 -5.45 17.06 4.93
C ILE A 81 -5.05 15.62 5.23
N LYS A 82 -5.84 14.65 4.76
CA LYS A 82 -5.56 13.23 4.96
C LYS A 82 -4.58 12.73 3.91
N THR A 83 -3.75 11.76 4.29
CA THR A 83 -2.89 11.05 3.33
C THR A 83 -3.76 10.45 2.22
N PRO A 84 -3.53 10.84 0.95
CA PRO A 84 -4.33 10.34 -0.15
C PRO A 84 -4.05 8.86 -0.35
N LYS A 85 -5.08 8.03 -0.22
CA LYS A 85 -4.98 6.59 -0.49
C LYS A 85 -5.51 6.23 -1.86
N ARG A 86 -6.59 6.90 -2.32
CA ARG A 86 -7.18 6.66 -3.63
C ARG A 86 -6.74 7.75 -4.60
N THR A 87 -6.17 7.33 -5.72
CA THR A 87 -5.65 8.22 -6.75
C THR A 87 -6.11 7.78 -8.13
N ILE A 88 -6.08 8.69 -9.09
CA ILE A 88 -6.37 8.41 -10.50
C ILE A 88 -5.16 8.79 -11.33
N ILE A 89 -4.71 7.88 -12.18
CA ILE A 89 -3.74 8.15 -13.24
C ILE A 89 -4.42 7.97 -14.60
N PHE A 90 -3.84 8.52 -15.65
CA PHE A 90 -4.28 8.27 -17.02
C PHE A 90 -3.31 7.33 -17.71
N ASN A 91 -3.84 6.26 -18.30
CA ASN A 91 -3.03 5.35 -19.10
C ASN A 91 -2.65 6.01 -20.45
N GLN A 92 -1.87 5.30 -21.28
CA GLN A 92 -1.44 5.80 -22.60
C GLN A 92 -2.59 6.13 -23.57
N LYS A 93 -3.79 5.59 -23.32
CA LYS A 93 -5.00 5.87 -24.11
C LYS A 93 -5.82 7.03 -23.53
N GLY A 94 -5.32 7.71 -22.49
CA GLY A 94 -6.04 8.76 -21.79
C GLY A 94 -7.20 8.26 -20.95
N GLN A 95 -7.27 6.96 -20.63
CA GLN A 95 -8.32 6.40 -19.79
C GLN A 95 -7.92 6.45 -18.33
N PRO A 96 -8.84 6.83 -17.42
CA PRO A 96 -8.56 6.86 -16.00
C PRO A 96 -8.37 5.45 -15.45
N VAL A 97 -7.35 5.27 -14.61
CA VAL A 97 -7.08 4.06 -13.84
C VAL A 97 -7.04 4.47 -12.37
N THR A 98 -7.91 3.86 -11.56
CA THR A 98 -7.90 4.08 -10.11
C THR A 98 -6.79 3.25 -9.50
N CYS A 99 -6.01 3.87 -8.62
CA CYS A 99 -4.90 3.25 -7.92
C CYS A 99 -5.01 3.51 -6.41
N PHE A 100 -4.42 2.60 -5.65
CA PHE A 100 -4.05 2.83 -4.27
C PHE A 100 -2.64 3.42 -4.21
N PHE A 101 -2.47 4.61 -3.62
CA PHE A 101 -1.17 5.22 -3.40
C PHE A 101 -0.62 4.80 -2.03
N LYS A 102 0.52 4.11 -2.04
CA LYS A 102 1.29 3.76 -0.84
C LYS A 102 2.52 4.66 -0.78
N GLN A 103 2.50 5.63 0.13
CA GLN A 103 3.68 6.44 0.44
C GLN A 103 4.73 5.58 1.17
N PHE A 104 6.01 5.80 0.91
CA PHE A 104 7.08 5.12 1.65
C PHE A 104 7.08 5.61 3.11
N GLY A 105 6.68 4.74 4.03
CA GLY A 105 6.38 5.12 5.42
C GLY A 105 7.62 5.44 6.27
N LEU A 106 7.45 6.36 7.23
CA LEU A 106 8.43 6.70 8.27
C LEU A 106 8.63 5.57 9.30
N SER A 107 7.59 4.77 9.54
CA SER A 107 7.51 3.82 10.66
C SER A 107 8.38 2.58 10.51
N PHE A 108 8.73 2.23 9.27
CA PHE A 108 9.44 0.99 8.92
C PHE A 108 10.69 1.25 8.06
N GLY A 109 10.91 2.50 7.63
CA GLY A 109 12.11 2.95 6.94
C GLY A 109 12.25 2.49 5.48
N SER A 110 13.33 2.94 4.84
CA SER A 110 13.67 2.63 3.44
C SER A 110 13.85 1.14 3.16
N SER A 111 14.17 0.32 4.17
CA SER A 111 14.32 -1.13 4.01
C SER A 111 13.01 -1.83 3.64
N HIS A 112 11.89 -1.48 4.28
CA HIS A 112 10.59 -2.12 3.98
C HIS A 112 10.09 -1.70 2.60
N ALA A 113 10.23 -0.41 2.27
CA ALA A 113 9.97 0.12 0.94
C ALA A 113 10.75 -0.62 -0.15
N LYS A 114 12.04 -0.88 0.09
CA LYS A 114 12.90 -1.63 -0.83
C LYS A 114 12.46 -3.08 -0.99
N LYS A 115 12.16 -3.79 0.11
CA LYS A 115 11.68 -5.18 0.07
C LYS A 115 10.38 -5.30 -0.73
N GLU A 116 9.43 -4.42 -0.46
CA GLU A 116 8.15 -4.42 -1.18
C GLU A 116 8.33 -4.13 -2.68
N LEU A 117 9.17 -3.16 -3.03
CA LEU A 117 9.45 -2.84 -4.42
C LEU A 117 10.16 -3.99 -5.15
N GLU A 118 11.11 -4.67 -4.50
CA GLU A 118 11.78 -5.86 -5.05
C GLU A 118 10.80 -7.04 -5.22
N ALA A 119 9.90 -7.27 -4.26
CA ALA A 119 8.85 -8.27 -4.40
C ALA A 119 7.93 -7.94 -5.58
N MET A 120 7.50 -6.67 -5.70
CA MET A 120 6.68 -6.22 -6.83
C MET A 120 7.41 -6.38 -8.16
N LYS A 121 8.70 -6.08 -8.22
CA LYS A 121 9.53 -6.33 -9.42
C LYS A 121 9.48 -7.79 -9.83
N LYS A 122 9.72 -8.72 -8.90
CA LYS A 122 9.65 -10.16 -9.18
C LYS A 122 8.26 -10.58 -9.65
N ILE A 123 7.20 -10.14 -8.97
CA ILE A 123 5.80 -10.45 -9.33
C ILE A 123 5.45 -9.94 -10.73
N THR A 124 5.89 -8.73 -11.08
CA THR A 124 5.67 -8.13 -12.40
C THR A 124 6.44 -8.87 -13.50
N LEU A 125 7.73 -9.17 -13.27
CA LEU A 125 8.56 -9.88 -14.24
C LEU A 125 8.12 -11.34 -14.45
N ALA A 126 7.67 -12.00 -13.38
CA ALA A 126 7.09 -13.35 -13.43
C ALA A 126 5.67 -13.37 -14.04
N GLN A 127 5.09 -12.21 -14.37
CA GLN A 127 3.77 -12.08 -15.00
C GLN A 127 2.67 -12.82 -14.24
N SER A 128 2.52 -12.48 -12.96
CA SER A 128 1.47 -13.04 -12.09
C SER A 128 0.13 -13.25 -12.81
N PRO A 129 -0.45 -14.47 -12.79
CA PRO A 129 -1.72 -14.77 -13.43
C PRO A 129 -2.85 -13.90 -12.86
N PRO A 130 -3.75 -13.33 -13.68
CA PRO A 130 -4.87 -12.55 -13.18
C PRO A 130 -5.89 -13.43 -12.43
N PRO A 131 -6.83 -12.81 -11.68
CA PRO A 131 -8.02 -13.52 -11.21
C PRO A 131 -8.70 -14.29 -12.36
N PRO A 132 -9.22 -15.51 -12.10
CA PRO A 132 -9.34 -16.17 -10.79
C PRO A 132 -8.14 -17.03 -10.39
N ASN A 133 -7.01 -16.95 -11.10
CA ASN A 133 -5.84 -17.80 -10.86
C ASN A 133 -5.00 -17.31 -9.68
N THR A 134 -4.76 -16.02 -9.54
CA THR A 134 -4.18 -15.47 -8.31
C THR A 134 -4.89 -14.19 -7.92
N PHE A 135 -4.86 -13.88 -6.64
CA PHE A 135 -5.42 -12.66 -6.06
C PHE A 135 -4.29 -11.98 -5.26
N ILE A 136 -3.37 -11.36 -6.00
CA ILE A 136 -2.19 -10.67 -5.46
C ILE A 136 -2.27 -9.21 -5.90
N CYS A 137 -1.95 -8.26 -5.00
CA CYS A 137 -1.89 -6.85 -5.38
C CYS A 137 -0.90 -6.62 -6.54
N ARG A 138 -1.22 -5.67 -7.41
CA ARG A 138 -0.42 -5.40 -8.61
C ARG A 138 0.13 -3.99 -8.59
N LEU A 139 1.44 -3.86 -8.73
CA LEU A 139 2.07 -2.57 -8.98
C LEU A 139 1.70 -2.08 -10.38
N VAL A 140 1.17 -0.85 -10.44
CA VAL A 140 0.86 -0.12 -11.68
C VAL A 140 2.02 0.80 -12.05
N GLY A 141 2.72 1.35 -11.05
CA GLY A 141 3.87 2.22 -11.24
C GLY A 141 4.42 2.76 -9.93
N VAL A 142 5.43 3.61 -10.05
CA VAL A 142 5.99 4.39 -8.95
C VAL A 142 5.72 5.88 -9.17
N VAL A 143 5.60 6.62 -8.09
CA VAL A 143 5.55 8.09 -8.11
C VAL A 143 6.96 8.60 -7.84
N ARG A 144 7.49 9.44 -8.73
CA ARG A 144 8.81 10.06 -8.54
C ARG A 144 8.91 11.45 -9.12
N GLU A 145 9.82 12.23 -8.57
CA GLU A 145 10.26 13.52 -9.10
C GLU A 145 11.78 13.47 -9.28
N ASN A 146 12.27 13.57 -10.52
CA ASN A 146 13.70 13.35 -10.83
C ASN A 146 14.19 12.01 -10.24
N ASN A 147 15.20 12.05 -9.37
CA ASN A 147 15.80 10.91 -8.69
C ASN A 147 15.20 10.63 -7.29
N LYS A 148 14.05 11.23 -6.99
CA LYS A 148 13.35 11.11 -5.71
C LYS A 148 12.11 10.24 -5.86
N LEU A 149 12.14 9.04 -5.28
CA LEU A 149 10.97 8.17 -5.18
C LEU A 149 10.06 8.62 -4.03
N LEU A 150 8.77 8.73 -4.32
CA LEU A 150 7.76 9.31 -3.42
C LEU A 150 6.73 8.29 -2.95
N GLY A 151 6.48 7.24 -3.74
CA GLY A 151 5.61 6.13 -3.36
C GLY A 151 5.34 5.15 -4.50
N MET A 152 4.46 4.20 -4.22
CA MET A 152 4.02 3.16 -5.16
C MET A 152 2.53 3.31 -5.47
N LEU A 153 2.15 2.98 -6.70
CA LEU A 153 0.75 2.94 -7.15
C LEU A 153 0.37 1.49 -7.39
N PHE A 154 -0.60 1.00 -6.63
CA PHE A 154 -1.17 -0.35 -6.78
C PHE A 154 -2.50 -0.28 -7.51
N ALA A 155 -2.85 -1.33 -8.26
CA ALA A 155 -4.17 -1.47 -8.85
C ALA A 155 -5.24 -1.42 -7.75
N TRP A 156 -6.32 -0.67 -7.98
CA TRP A 156 -7.39 -0.54 -7.00
C TRP A 156 -8.08 -1.89 -6.77
N ILE A 157 -8.16 -2.31 -5.50
CA ILE A 157 -8.97 -3.43 -5.03
C ILE A 157 -10.18 -2.83 -4.33
N ASP A 158 -11.38 -3.05 -4.87
CA ASP A 158 -12.63 -2.52 -4.30
C ASP A 158 -12.99 -3.30 -3.02
N THR A 159 -12.30 -2.92 -1.95
CA THR A 159 -12.24 -3.65 -0.69
C THR A 159 -13.48 -3.37 0.14
N GLU A 160 -14.13 -4.44 0.60
CA GLU A 160 -15.21 -4.38 1.57
C GLU A 160 -14.64 -4.33 2.99
N CYS A 161 -13.67 -5.20 3.29
CA CYS A 161 -13.03 -5.26 4.61
C CYS A 161 -11.66 -5.97 4.56
N VAL A 162 -10.92 -5.85 5.67
CA VAL A 162 -9.75 -6.71 5.94
C VAL A 162 -10.23 -8.03 6.52
N LEU A 163 -9.59 -9.13 6.13
CA LEU A 163 -9.91 -10.44 6.69
C LEU A 163 -9.69 -10.43 8.21
N SER A 164 -10.64 -10.99 8.95
CA SER A 164 -10.57 -11.03 10.42
C SER A 164 -11.40 -12.18 10.99
N LYS A 165 -11.15 -12.53 12.25
CA LYS A 165 -11.96 -13.51 13.00
C LYS A 165 -13.45 -13.15 13.00
N ALA A 166 -13.77 -11.88 13.25
CA ALA A 166 -15.15 -11.42 13.29
C ALA A 166 -15.84 -11.50 11.92
N ARG A 167 -15.10 -11.25 10.83
CA ARG A 167 -15.60 -11.45 9.47
C ARG A 167 -15.82 -12.94 9.19
N ALA A 168 -14.85 -13.79 9.49
CA ALA A 168 -14.95 -15.24 9.29
C ALA A 168 -16.14 -15.85 10.04
N ALA A 169 -16.35 -15.52 11.31
CA ALA A 169 -17.47 -16.05 12.11
C ALA A 169 -18.86 -15.71 11.56
N LYS A 170 -18.97 -14.63 10.76
CA LYS A 170 -20.22 -14.21 10.11
C LYS A 170 -20.40 -14.76 8.69
N SER A 171 -19.43 -15.52 8.20
CA SER A 171 -19.38 -15.99 6.81
C SER A 171 -19.69 -17.48 6.68
N PRO A 172 -20.39 -17.90 5.62
CA PRO A 172 -20.65 -19.32 5.36
C PRO A 172 -19.35 -20.13 5.22
N GLY A 173 -19.39 -21.42 5.60
CA GLY A 173 -18.25 -22.34 5.46
C GLY A 173 -17.67 -22.38 4.04
N THR A 174 -18.54 -22.45 3.03
CA THR A 174 -18.15 -22.43 1.60
C THR A 174 -17.38 -21.17 1.20
N LEU A 175 -17.71 -20.01 1.79
CA LEU A 175 -17.02 -18.77 1.50
C LEU A 175 -15.63 -18.74 2.16
N ARG A 176 -15.53 -19.23 3.40
CA ARG A 176 -14.25 -19.38 4.12
C ARG A 176 -13.31 -20.34 3.40
N GLU A 177 -13.83 -21.46 2.90
CA GLU A 177 -13.09 -22.40 2.05
C GLU A 177 -12.60 -21.76 0.76
N ARG A 178 -13.43 -20.91 0.12
CA ARG A 178 -13.04 -20.17 -1.08
C ARG A 178 -11.89 -19.20 -0.79
N TRP A 179 -11.98 -18.41 0.29
CA TRP A 179 -10.89 -17.51 0.70
C TRP A 179 -9.59 -18.28 0.94
N LEU A 180 -9.67 -19.38 1.69
CA LEU A 180 -8.49 -20.21 1.95
C LEU A 180 -7.89 -20.78 0.66
N SER A 181 -8.73 -21.20 -0.30
CA SER A 181 -8.29 -21.69 -1.61
C SER A 181 -7.58 -20.60 -2.42
N GLN A 182 -8.12 -19.37 -2.42
CA GLN A 182 -7.52 -18.21 -3.10
C GLN A 182 -6.17 -17.82 -2.49
N ILE A 183 -6.09 -17.80 -1.16
CA ILE A 183 -4.85 -17.52 -0.42
C ILE A 183 -3.80 -18.59 -0.75
N ASN A 184 -4.14 -19.88 -0.59
CA ASN A 184 -3.22 -20.98 -0.89
C ASN A 184 -2.71 -20.94 -2.33
N ARG A 185 -3.59 -20.71 -3.30
CA ARG A 185 -3.19 -20.65 -4.72
C ARG A 185 -2.23 -19.48 -5.00
N SER A 186 -2.50 -18.33 -4.39
CA SER A 186 -1.66 -17.14 -4.55
C SER A 186 -0.30 -17.31 -3.89
N VAL A 187 -0.25 -17.85 -2.65
CA VAL A 187 1.02 -18.17 -1.95
C VAL A 187 1.79 -19.26 -2.68
N HIS A 188 1.12 -20.30 -3.17
CA HIS A 188 1.77 -21.36 -3.93
C HIS A 188 2.46 -20.80 -5.18
N TRP A 189 1.76 -19.98 -5.96
CA TRP A 189 2.35 -19.34 -7.14
C TRP A 189 3.55 -18.44 -6.77
N LEU A 190 3.43 -17.63 -5.70
CA LEU A 190 4.55 -16.81 -5.21
C LEU A 190 5.78 -17.68 -4.91
N HIS A 191 5.58 -18.79 -4.21
CA HIS A 191 6.66 -19.70 -3.81
C HIS A 191 7.28 -20.44 -5.01
N GLU A 192 6.49 -20.82 -6.02
CA GLU A 192 7.00 -21.40 -7.26
C GLU A 192 7.96 -20.43 -8.00
N GLU A 193 7.69 -19.13 -7.91
CA GLU A 193 8.53 -18.07 -8.46
C GLU A 193 9.67 -17.63 -7.51
N GLY A 194 9.84 -18.29 -6.36
CA GLY A 194 10.85 -17.92 -5.36
C GLY A 194 10.60 -16.57 -4.68
N ILE A 195 9.33 -16.17 -4.58
CA ILE A 195 8.87 -14.92 -3.96
C ILE A 195 8.27 -15.25 -2.60
N VAL A 196 8.80 -14.58 -1.57
CA VAL A 196 8.30 -14.66 -0.19
C VAL A 196 7.26 -13.55 0.00
N TRP A 197 6.11 -13.87 0.59
CA TRP A 197 5.12 -12.90 1.03
C TRP A 197 5.63 -12.14 2.26
N GLY A 198 6.15 -12.87 3.25
CA GLY A 198 7.04 -12.36 4.29
C GLY A 198 6.37 -11.84 5.55
N ASP A 199 5.05 -11.68 5.54
CA ASP A 199 4.24 -11.33 6.71
C ASP A 199 2.83 -11.93 6.57
N ALA A 200 2.76 -13.25 6.40
CA ALA A 200 1.52 -13.98 6.19
C ALA A 200 0.59 -13.90 7.42
N LYS A 201 -0.41 -13.02 7.35
CA LYS A 201 -1.41 -12.76 8.40
C LYS A 201 -2.71 -12.22 7.81
N PRO A 202 -3.86 -12.32 8.50
CA PRO A 202 -5.14 -11.88 7.96
C PRO A 202 -5.22 -10.36 7.72
N ASP A 203 -4.47 -9.55 8.48
CA ASP A 203 -4.37 -8.10 8.27
C ASP A 203 -3.81 -7.73 6.89
N ASN A 204 -3.03 -8.63 6.29
CA ASN A 204 -2.46 -8.51 4.94
C ASN A 204 -3.33 -9.21 3.88
N VAL A 205 -4.58 -9.52 4.19
CA VAL A 205 -5.57 -10.07 3.26
C VAL A 205 -6.78 -9.16 3.18
N LEU A 206 -7.04 -8.61 1.99
CA LEU A 206 -8.24 -7.81 1.72
C LEU A 206 -9.35 -8.70 1.17
N ILE A 207 -10.59 -8.48 1.60
CA ILE A 207 -11.79 -9.07 1.00
C ILE A 207 -12.44 -8.01 0.12
N ASP A 208 -12.51 -8.26 -1.19
CA ASP A 208 -13.19 -7.37 -2.13
C ASP A 208 -14.72 -7.53 -2.09
N LYS A 209 -15.45 -6.66 -2.80
CA LYS A 209 -16.92 -6.71 -2.90
C LYS A 209 -17.48 -7.95 -3.57
N ASP A 210 -16.66 -8.67 -4.35
CA ASP A 210 -17.01 -9.96 -4.96
C ASP A 210 -16.64 -11.14 -4.03
N GLU A 211 -16.27 -10.83 -2.80
CA GLU A 211 -15.91 -11.73 -1.72
C GLU A 211 -14.65 -12.57 -2.04
N ASN A 212 -13.70 -12.01 -2.78
CA ASN A 212 -12.39 -12.63 -3.06
C ASN A 212 -11.33 -12.15 -2.07
N ALA A 213 -10.43 -13.06 -1.68
CA ALA A 213 -9.32 -12.80 -0.78
C ALA A 213 -8.04 -12.41 -1.54
N TRP A 214 -7.62 -11.15 -1.41
CA TRP A 214 -6.42 -10.58 -2.04
C TRP A 214 -5.25 -10.49 -1.07
N ILE A 215 -4.11 -11.04 -1.46
CA ILE A 215 -2.84 -10.89 -0.76
C ILE A 215 -2.26 -9.50 -1.05
N ILE A 216 -1.93 -8.78 0.01
CA ILE A 216 -1.29 -7.46 -0.02
C ILE A 216 -0.05 -7.44 0.88
N ASP A 217 0.68 -6.33 0.82
CA ASP A 217 1.83 -5.98 1.68
C ASP A 217 2.99 -6.98 1.63
N PHE A 218 4.03 -6.61 0.89
CA PHE A 218 5.27 -7.39 0.73
C PHE A 218 6.47 -6.67 1.35
N GLY A 219 6.23 -5.72 2.26
CA GLY A 219 7.31 -5.02 2.96
C GLY A 219 8.12 -5.91 3.90
N GLY A 220 7.57 -7.07 4.25
CA GLY A 220 8.09 -7.96 5.29
C GLY A 220 7.91 -7.33 6.67
N SER A 221 7.53 -8.13 7.66
CA SER A 221 7.60 -7.74 9.06
C SER A 221 7.52 -8.98 9.93
N TYR A 222 7.79 -8.83 11.22
CA TYR A 222 7.53 -9.89 12.18
C TYR A 222 6.29 -9.55 13.00
N THR A 223 5.26 -10.38 12.90
CA THR A 223 4.05 -10.27 13.73
C THR A 223 3.96 -11.43 14.72
N PRO A 224 4.22 -11.19 16.02
CA PRO A 224 4.11 -12.21 17.06
C PRO A 224 2.75 -12.92 17.02
N GLY A 225 2.78 -14.25 17.14
CA GLY A 225 1.58 -15.09 17.12
C GLY A 225 1.18 -15.59 15.74
N TRP A 226 1.65 -15.00 14.64
CA TRP A 226 1.37 -15.47 13.27
C TRP A 226 2.49 -16.33 12.69
N VAL A 227 3.74 -15.93 12.83
CA VAL A 227 4.90 -16.70 12.39
C VAL A 227 5.89 -16.81 13.55
N ASP A 228 6.64 -17.90 13.63
CA ASP A 228 7.72 -18.06 14.60
C ASP A 228 8.90 -17.18 14.19
N GLU A 229 9.63 -16.61 15.16
CA GLU A 229 10.66 -15.60 14.89
C GLU A 229 11.78 -16.13 13.98
N ASP A 230 12.17 -17.41 14.14
CA ASP A 230 13.17 -18.08 13.31
C ASP A 230 12.72 -18.35 11.87
N LYS A 231 11.42 -18.19 11.59
CA LYS A 231 10.81 -18.41 10.27
C LYS A 231 10.32 -17.12 9.62
N ALA A 232 10.49 -15.98 10.27
CA ALA A 232 10.08 -14.69 9.75
C ALA A 232 10.70 -14.42 8.37
N GLU A 233 9.90 -13.89 7.45
CA GLU A 233 10.35 -13.58 6.08
C GLU A 233 10.93 -14.79 5.30
N THR A 234 10.38 -15.98 5.51
CA THR A 234 10.75 -17.20 4.76
C THR A 234 9.53 -17.87 4.14
N LEU A 235 9.76 -18.74 3.14
CA LEU A 235 8.72 -19.59 2.55
C LEU A 235 8.05 -20.50 3.60
N GLU A 236 8.83 -20.99 4.56
CA GLU A 236 8.30 -21.80 5.65
C GLU A 236 7.40 -20.95 6.57
N GLY A 237 7.81 -19.72 6.86
CA GLY A 237 7.02 -18.76 7.63
C GLY A 237 5.69 -18.41 6.96
N ASP A 238 5.69 -18.25 5.64
CA ASP A 238 4.46 -18.00 4.87
C ASP A 238 3.48 -19.18 4.97
N TYR A 239 3.97 -20.42 4.85
CA TYR A 239 3.13 -21.61 5.05
C TYR A 239 2.60 -21.70 6.48
N GLN A 240 3.42 -21.36 7.48
CA GLN A 240 2.97 -21.32 8.87
C GLN A 240 1.86 -20.27 9.07
N GLY A 241 2.03 -19.07 8.54
CA GLY A 241 1.01 -18.01 8.60
C GLY A 241 -0.29 -18.43 7.93
N VAL A 242 -0.22 -19.04 6.74
CA VAL A 242 -1.40 -19.60 6.04
C VAL A 242 -2.08 -20.72 6.86
N SER A 243 -1.30 -21.57 7.53
CA SER A 243 -1.85 -22.60 8.43
C SER A 243 -2.66 -21.98 9.58
N LYS A 244 -2.15 -20.91 10.20
CA LYS A 244 -2.88 -20.19 11.26
C LYS A 244 -4.11 -19.44 10.73
N ILE A 245 -4.05 -18.90 9.51
CA ILE A 245 -5.23 -18.34 8.85
C ILE A 245 -6.29 -19.42 8.63
N ASN A 246 -5.91 -20.63 8.19
CA ASN A 246 -6.84 -21.75 8.07
C ASN A 246 -7.48 -22.14 9.41
N GLU A 247 -6.71 -22.22 10.49
CA GLU A 247 -7.24 -22.46 11.84
C GLU A 247 -8.26 -21.38 12.25
N MET A 248 -7.92 -20.11 12.01
CA MET A 248 -8.82 -18.98 12.25
C MET A 248 -10.11 -19.08 11.43
N LEU A 249 -10.01 -19.49 10.17
CA LEU A 249 -11.13 -19.63 9.26
C LEU A 249 -12.01 -20.85 9.57
N ARG A 250 -11.61 -21.78 10.44
CA ARG A 250 -12.41 -22.95 10.83
C ARG A 250 -13.20 -22.77 12.12
N GLN A 251 -12.84 -21.77 12.93
CA GLN A 251 -13.57 -21.39 14.15
C GLN A 251 -14.92 -20.75 13.79
#